data_AF-A0A930ZGG1-F1
#
_entry.id   AF-A0A930ZGG1-F1
#
_cell.length_a   1.000
_cell.length_b   1.000
_cell.length_c   1.000
_cell.angle_alpha   90.00
_cell.angle_beta   90.00
_cell.angle_gamma   90.00
#
_symmetry.space_group_name_H-M   'P 1'
#
loop_
_entity.id
_entity.type
_entity.pdbx_description
1 polymer ?
#
loop_
_entity_poly.entity_id
_entity_poly.type
_entity_poly.pdbx_seq_one_letter_code
_entity_poly.pdbx_strand_id
1 'polypeptide(L)'
;MQTYTVQVERQDSQHALALVRTFTLELGAKRADPQAGFNLVETLLSSFGTCLLTGLQFVAESSKIVIASVWIQLEATRLFVPSARIKQLFGVLIVLVTLYKIFHS
;
A
#
# COMPACT_ATOMS: atom_id res chain seq x y z
N MET A 1 -5.29 -16.31 16.57
CA MET A 1 -4.63 -16.41 15.24
C MET A 1 -5.72 -16.23 14.20
N GLN A 2 -5.54 -15.31 13.25
CA GLN A 2 -6.50 -15.07 12.18
C GLN A 2 -5.82 -15.28 10.84
N THR A 3 -6.41 -16.12 9.99
CA THR A 3 -5.90 -16.42 8.65
C THR A 3 -6.60 -15.51 7.65
N TYR A 4 -5.82 -14.86 6.78
CA TYR A 4 -6.32 -14.02 5.70
C TYR A 4 -6.04 -14.70 4.36
N THR A 5 -7.03 -14.75 3.49
CA THR A 5 -6.92 -15.36 2.15
C THR A 5 -7.43 -14.37 1.12
N VAL A 6 -6.66 -14.21 0.05
CA VAL A 6 -7.00 -13.38 -1.11
C VAL A 6 -6.84 -14.25 -2.35
N GLN A 7 -7.85 -14.25 -3.22
CA GLN A 7 -7.77 -14.88 -4.54
C GLN A 7 -7.35 -13.81 -5.54
N VAL A 8 -6.38 -14.10 -6.40
CA VAL A 8 -5.92 -13.15 -7.42
C VAL A 8 -5.94 -13.85 -8.77
N GLU A 9 -6.64 -13.27 -9.72
CA GLU A 9 -6.81 -13.81 -11.07
C GLU A 9 -6.44 -12.76 -12.11
N ARG A 10 -5.89 -13.21 -13.24
CA ARG A 10 -5.63 -12.34 -14.38
C ARG A 10 -6.93 -12.13 -15.15
N GLN A 11 -7.36 -10.88 -15.31
CA GLN A 11 -8.53 -10.53 -16.11
C GLN A 11 -8.16 -10.35 -17.58
N ASP A 12 -7.09 -9.60 -17.87
CA ASP A 12 -6.59 -9.39 -19.22
C ASP A 12 -5.06 -9.15 -19.24
N SER A 13 -4.52 -8.60 -20.34
CA SER A 13 -3.08 -8.30 -20.44
C SER A 13 -2.59 -7.12 -19.60
N GLN A 14 -3.49 -6.26 -19.14
CA GLN A 14 -3.22 -5.06 -18.38
C GLN A 14 -3.71 -5.16 -16.93
N HIS A 15 -4.73 -5.98 -16.64
CA HIS A 15 -5.40 -6.01 -15.34
C HIS A 15 -5.43 -7.39 -14.67
N ALA A 16 -5.41 -7.37 -13.34
CA ALA A 16 -5.68 -8.50 -12.46
C ALA A 16 -6.77 -8.13 -11.46
N LEU A 17 -7.57 -9.10 -11.04
CA LEU A 17 -8.61 -8.95 -10.03
C LEU A 17 -8.19 -9.68 -8.76
N ALA A 18 -8.17 -8.96 -7.65
CA ALA A 18 -8.05 -9.54 -6.31
C ALA A 18 -9.43 -9.59 -5.66
N LEU A 19 -9.83 -10.77 -5.17
CA LEU A 19 -11.10 -11.02 -4.52
C LEU A 19 -10.90 -11.40 -3.06
N VAL A 20 -11.66 -10.74 -2.18
CA VAL A 20 -11.78 -11.07 -0.75
C VAL A 20 -13.25 -10.99 -0.38
N ARG A 21 -13.87 -12.12 -0.05
CA ARG A 21 -15.31 -12.20 0.27
C ARG A 21 -16.14 -11.63 -0.90
N THR A 22 -16.79 -10.49 -0.70
CA THR A 22 -17.59 -9.77 -1.71
C THR A 22 -16.89 -8.52 -2.26
N PHE A 23 -15.64 -8.26 -1.82
CA PHE A 23 -14.86 -7.12 -2.29
C PHE A 23 -13.94 -7.53 -3.42
N THR A 24 -13.84 -6.65 -4.40
CA THR A 24 -12.99 -6.83 -5.57
C THR A 24 -12.09 -5.60 -5.72
N LEU A 25 -10.82 -5.84 -6.01
CA LEU A 25 -9.84 -4.81 -6.35
C LEU A 25 -9.28 -5.12 -7.73
N GLU A 26 -9.38 -4.17 -8.65
CA GLU A 26 -8.74 -4.22 -9.96
C GLU A 26 -7.34 -3.58 -9.87
N LEU A 27 -6.33 -4.32 -10.32
CA LEU A 27 -4.92 -3.98 -10.17
C LEU A 27 -4.23 -3.96 -11.53
N GLY A 28 -3.32 -3.01 -11.73
CA GLY A 28 -2.45 -2.94 -12.89
C GLY A 28 -1.43 -4.07 -12.89
N ALA A 29 -1.63 -5.04 -13.79
CA ALA A 29 -0.75 -6.19 -13.99
C ALA A 29 0.42 -5.90 -14.94
N LYS A 30 0.32 -4.84 -15.75
CA LYS A 30 1.37 -4.44 -16.69
C LYS A 30 2.44 -3.59 -15.99
N ARG A 31 3.69 -4.04 -16.12
CA ARG A 31 4.83 -3.39 -15.46
C ARG A 31 5.05 -1.99 -15.98
N ALA A 32 5.08 -1.01 -15.07
CA ALA A 32 5.39 0.39 -15.35
C ALA A 32 4.44 1.06 -16.36
N ASP A 33 3.20 0.58 -16.48
CA ASP A 33 2.16 1.25 -17.26
C ASP A 33 1.27 2.09 -16.33
N PRO A 34 1.37 3.44 -16.35
CA PRO A 34 0.59 4.30 -15.46
C PRO A 34 -0.89 4.36 -15.84
N GLN A 35 -1.29 3.82 -16.99
CA GLN A 35 -2.68 3.83 -17.44
C GLN A 35 -3.47 2.58 -17.00
N ALA A 36 -2.80 1.54 -16.48
CA ALA A 36 -3.42 0.29 -16.05
C ALA A 36 -3.96 0.34 -14.60
N GLY A 37 -4.12 1.53 -14.01
CA GLY A 37 -4.50 1.73 -12.61
C GLY A 37 -3.34 1.54 -11.63
N PHE A 38 -3.66 1.20 -10.37
CA PHE A 38 -2.64 0.98 -9.33
C PHE A 38 -1.76 -0.20 -9.71
N ASN A 39 -0.48 0.06 -9.96
CA ASN A 39 0.47 -1.02 -10.19
C ASN A 39 0.78 -1.77 -8.89
N LEU A 40 1.50 -2.90 -9.00
CA LEU A 40 1.83 -3.73 -7.85
C LEU A 40 2.55 -2.97 -6.71
N VAL A 41 3.47 -2.06 -7.07
CA VAL A 41 4.25 -1.30 -6.08
C VAL A 41 3.36 -0.29 -5.38
N GLU A 42 2.56 0.45 -6.13
CA GLU A 42 1.59 1.42 -5.58
C GLU A 42 0.54 0.74 -4.70
N THR A 43 0.07 -0.44 -5.10
CA THR A 43 -0.86 -1.26 -4.30
C THR A 43 -0.24 -1.67 -2.98
N LEU A 44 1.01 -2.14 -3.00
CA LEU A 44 1.75 -2.49 -1.79
C LEU A 44 1.94 -1.28 -0.88
N LEU A 45 2.39 -0.14 -1.43
CA LEU A 45 2.54 1.10 -0.66
C LEU A 45 1.22 1.55 -0.06
N SER A 46 0.12 1.47 -0.81
CA SER A 46 -1.22 1.84 -0.32
C SER A 46 -1.67 0.94 0.83
N SER A 47 -1.47 -0.38 0.71
CA SER A 47 -1.79 -1.32 1.80
C SER A 47 -0.94 -1.07 3.04
N PHE A 48 0.34 -0.74 2.87
CA PHE A 48 1.25 -0.44 3.96
C PHE A 48 0.89 0.89 4.65
N GLY A 49 0.60 1.94 3.89
CA GLY A 49 0.12 3.22 4.41
C GLY A 49 -1.18 3.09 5.19
N THR A 50 -2.13 2.28 4.68
CA THR A 50 -3.38 1.97 5.37
C THR A 50 -3.14 1.25 6.70
N CYS A 51 -2.20 0.31 6.73
CA CYS A 51 -1.79 -0.39 7.95
C CYS A 51 -1.21 0.59 8.99
N LEU A 52 -0.32 1.50 8.57
CA LEU A 52 0.25 2.53 9.45
C LEU A 52 -0.83 3.47 10.01
N LEU A 53 -1.75 3.95 9.17
CA LEU A 53 -2.87 4.79 9.61
C LEU A 53 -3.76 4.07 10.63
N THR A 54 -4.03 2.78 10.41
CA THR A 54 -4.81 1.95 11.33
C THR A 54 -4.10 1.83 12.69
N GLY A 55 -2.78 1.61 12.69
CA GLY A 55 -1.99 1.59 13.91
C GLY A 55 -1.97 2.93 14.65
N LEU A 56 -1.83 4.05 13.92
CA LEU A 56 -1.89 5.40 14.49
C LEU A 56 -3.25 5.69 15.13
N GLN A 57 -4.34 5.30 14.46
CA GLN A 57 -5.69 5.44 14.98
C GLN A 57 -5.88 4.66 16.29
N PHE A 58 -5.42 3.40 16.33
CA PHE A 58 -5.49 2.56 17.54
C PHE A 58 -4.76 3.20 18.74
N VAL A 59 -3.55 3.74 18.51
CA VAL A 59 -2.78 4.42 19.55
C VAL A 59 -3.50 5.70 20.01
N ALA A 60 -4.03 6.50 19.09
CA ALA A 60 -4.73 7.73 19.39
C ALA A 60 -5.98 7.50 20.25
N GLU A 61 -6.77 6.47 19.92
CA GLU A 61 -7.94 6.05 20.70
C GLU A 61 -7.55 5.65 22.12
N SER A 62 -6.51 4.82 22.27
CA SER A 62 -6.03 4.41 23.60
C SER A 62 -5.49 5.59 24.44
N SER A 63 -4.99 6.64 23.78
CA SER A 63 -4.43 7.84 24.40
C SER A 63 -5.46 8.96 24.57
N LYS A 64 -6.72 8.76 24.15
CA LYS A 64 -7.78 9.80 24.11
C LYS A 64 -7.39 11.07 23.35
N ILE A 65 -6.57 10.92 22.30
CA ILE A 65 -6.17 12.02 21.42
C ILE A 65 -7.14 12.06 20.24
N VAL A 66 -7.76 13.22 20.01
CA VAL A 66 -8.60 13.44 18.83
C VAL A 66 -7.71 13.77 17.63
N ILE A 67 -7.78 12.93 16.60
CA ILE A 67 -7.13 13.16 15.31
C ILE A 67 -8.18 13.73 14.35
N ALA A 68 -8.06 14.99 13.96
CA ALA A 68 -8.96 15.62 12.99
C ALA A 68 -8.68 15.18 11.54
N SER A 69 -7.40 15.03 11.18
CA SER A 69 -6.98 14.61 9.84
C SER A 69 -5.55 14.09 9.87
N VAL A 70 -5.27 13.00 9.17
CA VAL A 70 -3.90 12.50 8.92
C VAL A 70 -3.81 12.03 7.48
N TRP A 71 -2.67 12.30 6.84
CA TRP A 71 -2.29 11.72 5.57
C TRP A 71 -0.87 11.19 5.66
N ILE A 72 -0.54 10.20 4.82
CA ILE A 72 0.80 9.63 4.71
C ILE A 72 1.17 9.63 3.24
N GLN A 73 2.37 10.11 2.92
CA GLN A 73 2.98 9.95 1.60
C GLN A 73 4.11 8.94 1.69
N LEU A 74 4.06 7.95 0.81
CA LEU A 74 5.02 6.87 0.74
C LEU A 74 5.70 6.89 -0.62
N GLU A 75 7.01 6.76 -0.61
CA GLU A 75 7.80 6.64 -1.82
C GLU A 75 8.66 5.38 -1.74
N ALA A 76 8.68 4.61 -2.82
CA ALA A 76 9.60 3.49 -2.95
C ALA A 76 10.32 3.54 -4.29
N THR A 77 11.64 3.39 -4.23
CA THR A 77 12.46 3.21 -5.43
C THR A 77 12.78 1.72 -5.58
N ARG A 78 12.43 1.17 -6.75
CA ARG A 78 12.80 -0.20 -7.11
C ARG A 78 14.25 -0.21 -7.62
N LEU A 79 15.15 -0.86 -6.90
CA LEU A 79 16.50 -1.11 -7.37
C LEU A 79 16.52 -2.39 -8.22
N PHE A 80 16.93 -2.28 -9.48
CA PHE A 80 17.23 -3.45 -10.30
C PHE A 80 18.71 -3.75 -10.17
N VAL A 81 19.05 -4.77 -9.38
CA VAL A 81 20.42 -5.27 -9.29
C VAL A 81 20.57 -6.41 -10.30
N PRO A 82 21.33 -6.24 -11.40
CA PRO A 82 21.58 -7.30 -12.35
C PRO A 82 22.61 -8.27 -11.75
N SER A 83 22.17 -9.15 -10.85
CA SER A 83 22.98 -10.28 -10.39
C SER A 83 22.49 -11.57 -11.06
N ALA A 84 23.41 -12.36 -11.62
CA ALA A 84 23.09 -13.55 -12.40
C ALA A 84 22.44 -14.70 -11.58
N ARG A 85 22.28 -14.55 -10.25
CA ARG A 85 21.73 -15.61 -9.38
C ARG A 85 20.61 -15.20 -8.45
N ILE A 86 20.35 -13.91 -8.25
CA ILE A 86 19.27 -13.48 -7.35
C ILE A 86 18.57 -12.27 -7.97
N LYS A 87 17.33 -12.47 -8.45
CA LYS A 87 16.39 -11.37 -8.71
C LYS A 87 15.87 -10.89 -7.35
N GLN A 88 16.74 -10.30 -6.53
CA GLN A 88 16.38 -9.79 -5.22
C GLN A 88 15.77 -8.40 -5.41
N LEU A 89 14.51 -8.25 -5.00
CA LEU A 89 13.80 -6.99 -5.03
C LEU A 89 14.16 -6.22 -3.75
N PHE A 90 15.18 -5.37 -3.83
CA PHE A 90 15.43 -4.40 -2.76
C PHE A 90 14.66 -3.12 -3.10
N GLY A 91 13.61 -2.84 -2.32
CA GLY A 91 12.96 -1.54 -2.29
C GLY A 91 13.52 -0.76 -1.13
N VAL A 92 14.07 0.43 -1.38
CA VAL A 92 14.25 1.42 -0.31
C VAL A 92 12.88 2.10 -0.17
N LEU A 93 12.23 1.85 0.96
CA LEU A 93 11.01 2.55 1.35
C LEU A 93 11.41 3.77 2.16
N ILE A 94 11.20 4.97 1.60
CA ILE A 94 11.33 6.21 2.35
C ILE A 94 9.91 6.59 2.78
N VAL A 95 9.65 6.46 4.08
CA VAL A 95 8.39 6.88 4.70
C VAL A 95 8.57 8.30 5.21
N LEU A 96 7.99 9.28 4.52
CA LEU A 96 7.84 10.64 5.02
C LEU A 96 6.46 10.76 5.67
N VAL A 97 6.40 10.56 7.00
CA VAL A 97 5.18 10.83 7.76
C VAL A 97 5.15 12.31 8.14
N THR A 98 4.29 13.08 7.49
CA THR A 98 4.01 14.45 7.90
C THR A 98 2.68 14.51 8.66
N LEU A 99 2.74 14.55 9.99
CA LEU A 99 1.56 14.70 10.84
C LEU A 99 1.19 16.18 10.94
N TYR A 100 0.12 16.59 10.27
CA TYR A 100 -0.49 17.90 10.50
C TYR A 100 -1.55 17.78 11.60
N LYS A 101 -1.30 18.42 12.75
CA LYS A 101 -2.30 18.58 13.81
C LYS A 101 -3.16 19.80 13.48
N ILE A 102 -4.34 19.58 12.89
CA ILE A 102 -5.35 20.64 12.77
C ILE A 102 -6.06 20.75 14.13
N PHE A 103 -5.68 21.75 14.94
CA PHE A 103 -6.49 22.17 16.08
C PHE A 103 -7.67 22.98 15.52
N HIS A 104 -8.88 22.41 15.55
CA HIS A 104 -10.08 23.24 15.55
C HIS A 104 -10.43 23.55 17.00
N SER A 105 -10.36 24.85 17.33
CA SER A 105 -10.87 25.47 18.57
C SER A 105 -12.39 25.42 18.64
#